data_AF-A0A670JU40-F1
#
_entry.id   AF-A0A670JU40-F1
#
_cell.length_a   1.000
_cell.length_b   1.000
_cell.length_c   1.000
_cell.angle_alpha   90.00
_cell.angle_beta   90.00
_cell.angle_gamma   90.00
#
_symmetry.space_group_name_H-M   'P 1'
#
loop_
_entity.id
_entity.type
_entity.pdbx_description
1 polymer ?
#
loop_
_entity_poly.entity_id
_entity_poly.type
_entity_poly.pdbx_seq_one_letter_code
_entity_poly.pdbx_strand_id
1 'polypeptide(L)'
;GLLPAQEAAVGSLTIYVIPRNSVLLPQEVPIYIGKRRSAVVRAPRGSGDVLAAVDAQVREVARAMSFSLDSIAEALSDRVPLGQPGAEWKRPFKSSLGYEVTFSLLNPDPRAHSVHWEIEGAIHRYVDPLLGKLSTLAKFSVDSQILYYAALGVTPRFDAASSSYILSAHSLPHVINPVEARLGSSASSLYPVLNFLLYVPERLHSPLYIQDKDGASVPTNAFHSPRWGGIMVYNVERETANETSLPRRVDVDMTRVMEVFLAQLRLLFGILPGPLPEGAILESPGNEGLCDWELDRLLWARTVENVATVSTTLTSLAQLLGKISNIVIKDDVASQVYHAVAFAQEALAELSQGRLDSAFQASKAAINASERAFFDPSLLHLLYFPDDQKFQPATPSRLS
;
A
#
# COMPACT_ATOMS: atom_id res chain seq x y z
N GLY A 1 -0.12 -27.46 2.84
CA GLY A 1 0.99 -26.93 2.05
C GLY A 1 2.18 -27.86 2.16
N LEU A 2 2.96 -27.99 1.09
CA LEU A 2 4.29 -28.59 1.13
C LEU A 2 5.16 -27.73 2.05
N LEU A 3 5.63 -28.30 3.17
CA LEU A 3 6.55 -27.61 4.06
C LEU A 3 7.97 -27.71 3.47
N PRO A 4 8.72 -26.59 3.37
CA PRO A 4 10.09 -26.64 2.90
C PRO A 4 10.94 -27.48 3.87
N ALA A 5 11.92 -28.22 3.33
CA ALA A 5 12.83 -29.04 4.13
C ALA A 5 13.77 -28.18 4.99
N GLN A 6 13.96 -26.91 4.63
CA GLN A 6 14.76 -25.94 5.37
C GLN A 6 14.14 -24.54 5.22
N GLU A 7 14.10 -23.79 6.32
CA GLU A 7 13.58 -22.42 6.31
C GLU A 7 14.63 -21.52 5.64
N ALA A 8 14.32 -20.98 4.47
CA ALA A 8 15.25 -20.12 3.75
C ALA A 8 15.34 -18.73 4.42
N ALA A 9 16.56 -18.20 4.51
CA ALA A 9 16.82 -16.89 5.06
C ALA A 9 16.17 -15.78 4.21
N VAL A 10 15.92 -14.61 4.81
CA VAL A 10 15.39 -13.44 4.12
C VAL A 10 16.31 -13.05 2.95
N GLY A 11 15.74 -12.88 1.76
CA GLY A 11 16.49 -12.61 0.54
C GLY A 11 17.03 -13.85 -0.19
N SER A 12 16.73 -15.07 0.30
CA SER A 12 17.09 -16.31 -0.36
C SER A 12 15.86 -17.13 -0.76
N LEU A 13 15.90 -17.75 -1.95
CA LEU A 13 14.82 -18.56 -2.50
C LEU A 13 15.29 -20.00 -2.70
N THR A 14 14.52 -20.97 -2.20
CA THR A 14 14.80 -22.39 -2.43
C THR A 14 13.86 -22.97 -3.47
N ILE A 15 14.40 -23.44 -4.60
CA ILE A 15 13.60 -24.07 -5.67
C ILE A 15 13.92 -25.56 -5.70
N TYR A 16 12.92 -26.39 -5.43
CA TYR A 16 13.03 -27.85 -5.48
C TYR A 16 12.66 -28.36 -6.87
N VAL A 17 13.59 -29.04 -7.53
CA VAL A 17 13.33 -29.68 -8.83
C VAL A 17 12.91 -31.13 -8.59
N ILE A 18 11.67 -31.47 -8.95
CA ILE A 18 11.13 -32.81 -8.79
C ILE A 18 11.14 -33.62 -10.09
N PRO A 19 11.36 -34.94 -10.01
CA PRO A 19 11.29 -35.80 -11.18
C PRO A 19 9.85 -35.89 -11.71
N ARG A 20 9.73 -36.20 -12.99
CA ARG A 20 8.44 -36.26 -13.71
C ARG A 20 7.40 -37.15 -13.05
N ASN A 21 7.83 -38.28 -12.51
CA ASN A 21 6.97 -39.29 -11.91
C ASN A 21 6.65 -39.01 -10.43
N SER A 22 7.06 -37.85 -9.92
CA SER A 22 6.82 -37.50 -8.53
C SER A 22 5.33 -37.24 -8.28
N VAL A 23 4.83 -37.87 -7.22
CA VAL A 23 3.44 -37.74 -6.72
C VAL A 23 3.26 -36.46 -5.89
N LEU A 24 4.32 -35.68 -5.67
CA LEU A 24 4.29 -34.47 -4.84
C LEU A 24 3.39 -33.35 -5.38
N LEU A 25 3.16 -33.31 -6.70
CA LEU A 25 2.25 -32.37 -7.34
C LEU A 25 1.26 -33.14 -8.24
N PRO A 26 0.02 -32.67 -8.44
CA PRO A 26 -0.88 -33.22 -9.45
C PRO A 26 -0.21 -33.25 -10.83
N GLN A 27 -0.52 -34.24 -11.68
CA GLN A 27 0.20 -34.45 -12.95
C GLN A 27 0.13 -33.26 -13.92
N GLU A 28 -0.90 -32.42 -13.76
CA GLU A 28 -1.17 -31.26 -14.62
C GLU A 28 -0.44 -29.99 -14.16
N VAL A 29 0.18 -29.99 -12.97
CA VAL A 29 0.80 -28.80 -12.38
C VAL A 29 2.32 -28.84 -12.61
N PRO A 30 2.87 -28.00 -13.49
CA PRO A 30 4.31 -27.94 -13.75
C PRO A 30 5.07 -27.21 -12.63
N ILE A 31 4.46 -26.20 -12.01
CA ILE A 31 5.10 -25.29 -11.06
C ILE A 31 4.16 -25.03 -9.89
N TYR A 32 4.70 -25.10 -8.67
CA TYR A 32 4.01 -24.75 -7.44
C TYR A 32 4.83 -23.73 -6.66
N ILE A 33 4.24 -22.58 -6.37
CA ILE A 33 4.84 -21.52 -5.57
C ILE A 33 4.21 -21.56 -4.19
N GLY A 34 5.02 -21.82 -3.16
CA GLY A 34 4.55 -21.87 -1.77
C GLY A 34 4.36 -20.50 -1.16
N LYS A 35 3.71 -20.47 0.01
CA LYS A 35 3.55 -19.25 0.81
C LYS A 35 4.86 -18.75 1.46
N ARG A 36 5.84 -19.64 1.60
CA ARG A 36 7.19 -19.33 2.11
C ARG A 36 8.15 -19.06 0.95
N ARG A 37 9.43 -18.84 1.24
CA ARG A 37 10.53 -18.67 0.27
C ARG A 37 10.92 -19.96 -0.45
N SER A 38 9.93 -20.73 -0.90
CA SER A 38 10.13 -22.02 -1.56
C SER A 38 9.19 -22.24 -2.72
N ALA A 39 9.70 -22.79 -3.82
CA ALA A 39 8.92 -23.25 -4.95
C ALA A 39 9.33 -24.65 -5.39
N VAL A 40 8.44 -25.33 -6.09
CA VAL A 40 8.63 -26.67 -6.63
C VAL A 40 8.41 -26.63 -8.13
N VAL A 41 9.38 -27.13 -8.90
CA VAL A 41 9.35 -27.17 -10.36
C VAL A 41 9.47 -28.62 -10.81
N ARG A 42 8.56 -29.06 -11.69
CA ARG A 42 8.62 -30.38 -12.31
C ARG A 42 9.43 -30.33 -13.60
N ALA A 43 10.35 -31.29 -13.77
CA ALA A 43 11.17 -31.39 -14.97
C ALA A 43 10.30 -31.48 -16.27
N PRO A 44 10.55 -30.65 -17.29
CA PRO A 44 9.72 -30.52 -18.51
C PRO A 44 9.86 -31.74 -19.43
N ARG A 45 8.90 -31.94 -20.36
CA ARG A 45 8.88 -33.04 -21.35
C ARG A 45 9.73 -32.71 -22.60
N GLY A 46 10.48 -33.69 -23.10
CA GLY A 46 10.89 -33.74 -24.51
C GLY A 46 12.00 -32.79 -25.01
N SER A 47 12.70 -32.04 -24.17
CA SER A 47 13.88 -31.28 -24.62
C SER A 47 15.11 -32.19 -24.72
N GLY A 48 15.87 -32.09 -25.82
CA GLY A 48 17.16 -32.77 -25.97
C GLY A 48 18.18 -32.38 -24.89
N ASP A 49 17.99 -31.19 -24.29
CA ASP A 49 18.68 -30.73 -23.09
C ASP A 49 17.66 -30.44 -21.98
N VAL A 50 17.56 -31.35 -21.01
CA VAL A 50 16.66 -31.22 -19.85
C VAL A 50 17.14 -30.13 -18.89
N LEU A 51 18.46 -29.90 -18.80
CA LEU A 51 19.05 -28.91 -17.91
C LEU A 51 18.72 -27.49 -18.37
N ALA A 52 18.84 -27.21 -19.66
CA ALA A 52 18.49 -25.89 -20.21
C ALA A 52 17.00 -25.55 -20.00
N ALA A 53 16.11 -26.54 -20.15
CA ALA A 53 14.69 -26.34 -19.96
C ALA A 53 14.31 -26.15 -18.47
N VAL A 54 14.96 -26.88 -17.56
CA VAL A 54 14.79 -26.67 -16.11
C VAL A 54 15.34 -25.31 -15.69
N ASP A 55 16.51 -24.90 -16.18
CA ASP A 55 17.11 -23.59 -15.91
C ASP A 55 16.20 -22.44 -16.36
N ALA A 56 15.57 -22.55 -17.53
CA ALA A 56 14.58 -21.57 -17.99
C ALA A 56 13.39 -21.46 -17.03
N GLN A 57 12.80 -22.59 -16.60
CA GLN A 57 11.68 -22.61 -15.65
C GLN A 57 12.09 -22.06 -14.28
N VAL A 58 13.28 -22.42 -13.79
CA VAL A 58 13.83 -21.92 -12.53
C VAL A 58 14.00 -20.40 -12.59
N ARG A 59 14.48 -19.84 -13.71
CA ARG A 59 14.58 -18.39 -13.89
C ARG A 59 13.23 -17.70 -13.94
N GLU A 60 12.21 -18.31 -14.55
CA GLU A 60 10.85 -17.75 -14.55
C GLU A 60 10.25 -17.72 -13.14
N VAL A 61 10.39 -18.81 -12.38
CA VAL A 61 9.95 -18.86 -10.97
C VAL A 61 10.73 -17.86 -10.12
N ALA A 62 12.05 -17.78 -10.32
CA ALA A 62 12.87 -16.79 -9.62
C ALA A 62 12.38 -15.37 -9.94
N ARG A 63 12.13 -15.02 -11.20
CA ARG A 63 11.57 -13.70 -11.59
C ARG A 63 10.19 -13.43 -10.97
N ALA A 64 9.33 -14.45 -10.92
CA ALA A 64 7.99 -14.33 -10.37
C ALA A 64 8.00 -14.13 -8.84
N MET A 65 9.02 -14.64 -8.15
CA MET A 65 9.18 -14.52 -6.69
C MET A 65 10.20 -13.46 -6.25
N SER A 66 11.02 -12.94 -7.17
CA SER A 66 12.02 -11.89 -6.94
C SER A 66 11.53 -10.52 -7.40
N PHE A 67 12.37 -9.51 -7.27
CA PHE A 67 12.18 -8.21 -7.90
C PHE A 67 12.54 -8.29 -9.39
N SER A 68 11.80 -7.56 -10.23
CA SER A 68 12.11 -7.34 -11.64
C SER A 68 12.56 -5.90 -11.87
N LEU A 69 13.17 -5.62 -13.03
CA LEU A 69 13.49 -4.25 -13.44
C LEU A 69 12.23 -3.35 -13.45
N ASP A 70 11.07 -3.92 -13.76
CA ASP A 70 9.79 -3.20 -13.73
C ASP A 70 9.41 -2.81 -12.30
N SER A 71 9.66 -3.69 -11.31
CA SER A 71 9.47 -3.34 -9.89
C SER A 71 10.38 -2.19 -9.45
N ILE A 72 11.60 -2.10 -10.01
CA ILE A 72 12.51 -0.96 -9.77
C ILE A 72 11.93 0.31 -10.39
N ALA A 73 11.48 0.22 -11.64
CA ALA A 73 10.91 1.34 -12.35
C ALA A 73 9.64 1.86 -11.65
N GLU A 74 8.79 0.97 -11.14
CA GLU A 74 7.61 1.31 -10.36
C GLU A 74 7.98 1.96 -9.02
N ALA A 75 8.93 1.40 -8.27
CA ALA A 75 9.41 1.98 -7.01
C ALA A 75 10.04 3.38 -7.20
N LEU A 76 10.62 3.65 -8.38
CA LEU A 76 11.20 4.94 -8.74
C LEU A 76 10.23 5.84 -9.53
N SER A 77 9.02 5.37 -9.86
CA SER A 77 8.09 6.04 -10.78
C SER A 77 7.56 7.38 -10.26
N ASP A 78 7.49 7.57 -8.94
CA ASP A 78 7.19 8.87 -8.33
C ASP A 78 8.28 9.92 -8.61
N ARG A 79 9.44 9.51 -9.14
CA ARG A 79 10.63 10.35 -9.33
C ARG A 79 11.19 10.35 -10.76
N VAL A 80 10.80 9.39 -11.59
CA VAL A 80 11.11 9.39 -13.02
C VAL A 80 9.81 9.62 -13.78
N PRO A 81 9.66 10.73 -14.53
CA PRO A 81 8.49 10.95 -15.37
C PRO A 81 8.55 10.01 -16.58
N LEU A 82 8.23 8.73 -16.38
CA LEU A 82 8.01 7.78 -17.46
C LEU A 82 6.52 7.81 -17.79
N GLY A 83 6.21 8.50 -18.89
CA GLY A 83 4.86 8.78 -19.36
C GLY A 83 4.11 7.55 -19.83
N GLN A 84 3.40 6.89 -18.93
CA GLN A 84 2.24 6.05 -19.28
C GLN A 84 0.99 6.53 -18.54
N PRO A 85 0.16 7.39 -19.17
CA PRO A 85 -1.15 7.73 -18.64
C PRO A 85 -2.04 6.47 -18.68
N GLY A 86 -2.46 5.97 -17.51
CA GLY A 86 -3.38 4.83 -17.40
C GLY A 86 -3.14 3.91 -16.19
N ALA A 87 -1.92 3.86 -15.64
CA ALA A 87 -1.56 2.97 -14.52
C ALA A 87 -1.66 3.63 -13.13
N GLU A 88 -2.29 4.81 -13.01
CA GLU A 88 -2.32 5.57 -11.76
C GLU A 88 -2.98 4.80 -10.61
N TRP A 89 -3.94 3.92 -10.92
CA TRP A 89 -4.65 3.09 -9.94
C TRP A 89 -3.80 1.96 -9.33
N LYS A 90 -2.65 1.63 -9.96
CA LYS A 90 -1.68 0.64 -9.46
C LYS A 90 -0.60 1.27 -8.58
N ARG A 91 -0.60 2.59 -8.42
CA ARG A 91 0.46 3.29 -7.68
C ARG A 91 0.42 2.89 -6.21
N PRO A 92 1.54 2.41 -5.64
CA PRO A 92 1.65 2.20 -4.21
C PRO A 92 1.52 3.52 -3.44
N PHE A 93 1.07 3.42 -2.20
CA PHE A 93 1.07 4.52 -1.26
C PHE A 93 2.52 4.85 -0.85
N LYS A 94 2.81 6.14 -0.67
CA LYS A 94 4.14 6.67 -0.35
C LYS A 94 4.76 5.94 0.86
N SER A 95 6.04 5.59 0.79
CA SER A 95 6.76 5.00 1.92
C SER A 95 6.74 5.95 3.12
N SER A 96 6.39 5.42 4.29
CA SER A 96 6.38 6.12 5.56
C SER A 96 6.84 5.18 6.67
N LEU A 97 7.38 5.77 7.73
CA LEU A 97 7.84 5.05 8.93
C LEU A 97 6.68 4.54 9.79
N GLY A 98 5.47 5.04 9.54
CA GLY A 98 4.23 4.58 10.15
C GLY A 98 3.01 4.89 9.30
N TYR A 99 1.92 4.19 9.56
CA TYR A 99 0.62 4.31 8.91
C TYR A 99 -0.50 4.18 9.93
N GLU A 100 -1.57 4.93 9.74
CA GLU A 100 -2.83 4.74 10.47
C GLU A 100 -3.84 4.14 9.51
N VAL A 101 -4.56 3.10 9.95
CA VAL A 101 -5.56 2.40 9.13
C VAL A 101 -6.91 2.56 9.81
N THR A 102 -7.84 3.27 9.16
CA THR A 102 -9.14 3.59 9.74
C THR A 102 -10.25 2.87 8.98
N PHE A 103 -10.97 1.99 9.67
CA PHE A 103 -12.17 1.32 9.15
C PHE A 103 -13.43 2.08 9.55
N SER A 104 -14.19 2.56 8.58
CA SER A 104 -15.36 3.42 8.82
C SER A 104 -16.62 2.84 8.18
N LEU A 105 -17.65 2.57 8.98
CA LEU A 105 -18.97 2.17 8.51
C LEU A 105 -19.86 3.41 8.37
N LEU A 106 -20.41 3.66 7.18
CA LEU A 106 -21.36 4.74 6.93
C LEU A 106 -22.78 4.17 6.83
N ASN A 107 -23.62 4.63 7.75
CA ASN A 107 -25.05 4.35 7.76
C ASN A 107 -25.85 5.66 7.63
N PRO A 108 -26.28 6.03 6.42
CA PRO A 108 -27.04 7.25 6.17
C PRO A 108 -28.46 7.22 6.77
N ASP A 109 -29.07 6.04 6.91
CA ASP A 109 -30.43 5.88 7.45
C ASP A 109 -30.49 4.82 8.58
N PRO A 110 -30.14 5.20 9.82
CA PRO A 110 -30.22 4.31 10.98
C PRO A 110 -31.66 3.98 11.39
N ARG A 111 -32.67 4.68 10.86
CA ARG A 111 -34.08 4.39 11.13
C ARG A 111 -34.56 3.24 10.26
N ALA A 112 -34.04 3.11 9.05
CA ALA A 112 -34.32 1.98 8.18
C ALA A 112 -33.46 0.76 8.49
N HIS A 113 -32.17 0.95 8.77
CA HIS A 113 -31.19 -0.13 8.93
C HIS A 113 -30.41 -0.01 10.23
N SER A 114 -30.54 -1.01 11.09
CA SER A 114 -29.64 -1.24 12.22
C SER A 114 -28.49 -2.12 11.72
N VAL A 115 -27.43 -1.47 11.24
CA VAL A 115 -26.26 -2.18 10.72
C VAL A 115 -25.36 -2.60 11.87
N HIS A 116 -25.09 -3.88 11.96
CA HIS A 116 -24.15 -4.48 12.88
C HIS A 116 -23.00 -5.10 12.08
N TRP A 117 -21.78 -4.76 12.46
CA TRP A 117 -20.57 -5.31 11.87
C TRP A 117 -19.62 -5.72 13.00
N GLU A 118 -19.05 -6.90 12.91
CA GLU A 118 -18.15 -7.45 13.92
C GLU A 118 -16.71 -7.12 13.52
N ILE A 119 -16.40 -5.82 13.49
CA ILE A 119 -15.13 -5.31 12.95
C ILE A 119 -13.92 -5.67 13.81
N GLU A 120 -14.09 -5.73 15.13
CA GLU A 120 -13.00 -6.03 16.06
C GLU A 120 -12.47 -7.46 15.86
N GLY A 121 -13.34 -8.48 15.84
CA GLY A 121 -12.92 -9.84 15.53
C GLY A 121 -12.42 -10.02 14.10
N ALA A 122 -12.97 -9.26 13.14
CA ALA A 122 -12.48 -9.27 11.76
C ALA A 122 -11.05 -8.70 11.66
N ILE A 123 -10.74 -7.60 12.36
CA ILE A 123 -9.39 -7.02 12.43
C ILE A 123 -8.43 -8.04 13.03
N HIS A 124 -8.75 -8.61 14.19
CA HIS A 124 -7.91 -9.61 14.85
C HIS A 124 -7.64 -10.86 14.00
N ARG A 125 -8.63 -11.30 13.22
CA ARG A 125 -8.53 -12.52 12.43
C ARG A 125 -7.81 -12.32 11.09
N TYR A 126 -8.01 -11.18 10.45
CA TYR A 126 -7.63 -10.96 9.05
C TYR A 126 -6.58 -9.86 8.86
N VAL A 127 -6.66 -8.78 9.62
CA VAL A 127 -5.81 -7.59 9.45
C VAL A 127 -4.55 -7.69 10.30
N ASP A 128 -4.68 -8.07 11.57
CA ASP A 128 -3.55 -8.17 12.50
C ASP A 128 -2.42 -9.10 12.02
N PRO A 129 -2.69 -10.29 11.44
CA PRO A 129 -1.61 -11.14 10.96
C PRO A 129 -0.81 -10.49 9.80
N LEU A 130 -1.51 -9.78 8.91
CA LEU A 130 -0.89 -9.06 7.80
C LEU A 130 -0.05 -7.89 8.31
N LEU A 131 -0.62 -7.06 9.19
CA LEU A 131 0.09 -5.93 9.79
C LEU A 131 1.26 -6.40 10.67
N GLY A 132 1.11 -7.55 11.33
CA GLY A 132 2.19 -8.20 12.08
C GLY A 132 3.38 -8.53 11.21
N LYS A 133 3.17 -9.08 10.00
CA LYS A 133 4.26 -9.29 9.02
C LYS A 133 4.86 -7.98 8.51
N LEU A 134 4.03 -6.98 8.26
CA LEU A 134 4.48 -5.67 7.76
C LEU A 134 5.13 -4.80 8.85
N SER A 135 5.00 -5.15 10.14
CA SER A 135 5.50 -4.36 11.27
C SER A 135 7.01 -4.10 11.23
N THR A 136 7.75 -4.94 10.52
CA THR A 136 9.19 -4.77 10.24
C THR A 136 9.44 -3.53 9.38
N LEU A 137 8.52 -3.21 8.46
CA LEU A 137 8.60 -2.07 7.56
C LEU A 137 8.23 -0.77 8.28
N ALA A 138 7.03 -0.74 8.87
CA ALA A 138 6.43 0.46 9.43
C ALA A 138 5.63 0.17 10.71
N LYS A 139 5.37 1.23 11.49
CA LYS A 139 4.45 1.15 12.64
C LYS A 139 3.00 1.29 12.15
N PHE A 140 2.10 0.49 12.69
CA PHE A 140 0.68 0.55 12.33
C PHE A 140 -0.17 0.90 13.55
N SER A 141 -1.12 1.81 13.36
CA SER A 141 -2.25 2.01 14.26
C SER A 141 -3.52 1.64 13.50
N VAL A 142 -4.47 0.98 14.16
CA VAL A 142 -5.76 0.61 13.55
C VAL A 142 -6.88 1.19 14.38
N ASP A 143 -7.74 1.95 13.72
CA ASP A 143 -8.92 2.56 14.33
C ASP A 143 -10.18 2.10 13.59
N SER A 144 -11.29 2.01 14.33
CA SER A 144 -12.59 1.70 13.73
C SER A 144 -13.67 2.64 14.23
N GLN A 145 -14.61 2.99 13.35
CA GLN A 145 -15.70 3.92 13.68
C GLN A 145 -16.97 3.65 12.88
N ILE A 146 -18.08 4.15 13.41
CA ILE A 146 -19.41 4.08 12.77
C ILE A 146 -19.95 5.51 12.67
N LEU A 147 -20.27 5.93 11.46
CA LEU A 147 -20.84 7.24 11.15
C LEU A 147 -22.32 7.09 10.77
N TYR A 148 -23.19 7.60 11.62
CA TYR A 148 -24.62 7.66 11.36
C TYR A 148 -25.01 8.96 10.63
N TYR A 149 -26.05 8.90 9.80
CA TYR A 149 -26.54 10.03 9.01
C TYR A 149 -25.48 10.62 8.06
N ALA A 150 -24.55 9.76 7.61
CA ALA A 150 -23.46 10.12 6.71
C ALA A 150 -23.71 9.49 5.32
N ALA A 151 -24.12 10.32 4.36
CA ALA A 151 -24.22 9.95 2.96
C ALA A 151 -22.93 10.29 2.19
N LEU A 152 -22.70 9.65 1.05
CA LEU A 152 -21.51 9.84 0.20
C LEU A 152 -21.41 11.23 -0.45
N GLY A 153 -22.36 12.13 -0.20
CA GLY A 153 -22.34 13.50 -0.73
C GLY A 153 -22.54 13.62 -2.25
N VAL A 154 -22.82 12.50 -2.93
CA VAL A 154 -23.08 12.44 -4.38
C VAL A 154 -24.45 11.80 -4.62
N THR A 155 -25.17 12.29 -5.62
CA THR A 155 -26.47 11.75 -6.01
C THR A 155 -26.30 10.63 -7.04
N PRO A 156 -26.67 9.38 -6.72
CA PRO A 156 -26.52 8.29 -7.67
C PRO A 156 -27.53 8.41 -8.82
N ARG A 157 -27.15 7.95 -10.01
CA ARG A 157 -28.03 7.96 -11.19
C ARG A 157 -28.91 6.73 -11.18
N PHE A 158 -30.22 6.91 -11.32
CA PHE A 158 -31.14 5.79 -11.44
C PHE A 158 -31.09 5.22 -12.85
N ASP A 159 -30.85 3.92 -12.96
CA ASP A 159 -30.96 3.19 -14.22
C ASP A 159 -32.26 2.37 -14.25
N ALA A 160 -33.14 2.73 -15.19
CA ALA A 160 -34.43 2.10 -15.35
C ALA A 160 -34.33 0.66 -15.88
N ALA A 161 -33.24 0.30 -16.59
CA ALA A 161 -33.06 -1.03 -17.15
C ALA A 161 -32.75 -2.07 -16.06
N SER A 162 -31.90 -1.71 -15.09
CA SER A 162 -31.51 -2.58 -13.98
C SER A 162 -32.29 -2.34 -12.68
N SER A 163 -33.18 -1.33 -12.65
CA SER A 163 -33.91 -0.90 -11.44
C SER A 163 -32.96 -0.69 -10.24
N SER A 164 -31.79 -0.11 -10.54
CA SER A 164 -30.69 0.07 -9.59
C SER A 164 -30.10 1.47 -9.70
N TYR A 165 -29.41 1.87 -8.64
CA TYR A 165 -28.69 3.13 -8.58
C TYR A 165 -27.25 2.90 -8.97
N ILE A 166 -26.69 3.80 -9.78
CA ILE A 166 -25.37 3.65 -10.36
C ILE A 166 -24.50 4.84 -9.96
N LEU A 167 -23.27 4.52 -9.57
CA LEU A 167 -22.23 5.49 -9.26
C LEU A 167 -21.04 5.27 -10.20
N SER A 168 -20.80 6.25 -11.06
CA SER A 168 -19.71 6.20 -12.04
C SER A 168 -18.36 6.40 -11.37
N ALA A 169 -17.32 5.75 -11.90
CA ALA A 169 -15.93 5.95 -11.51
C ALA A 169 -15.50 7.43 -11.49
N HIS A 170 -16.06 8.27 -12.38
CA HIS A 170 -15.77 9.70 -12.44
C HIS A 170 -16.32 10.49 -11.24
N SER A 171 -17.36 9.98 -10.58
CA SER A 171 -17.97 10.61 -9.41
C SER A 171 -17.31 10.18 -8.09
N LEU A 172 -16.53 9.09 -8.08
CA LEU A 172 -15.88 8.54 -6.89
C LEU A 172 -14.88 9.51 -6.23
N PRO A 173 -14.05 10.27 -6.96
CA PRO A 173 -13.17 11.25 -6.32
C PRO A 173 -13.95 12.34 -5.57
N HIS A 174 -15.16 12.67 -6.02
CA HIS A 174 -16.03 13.67 -5.37
C HIS A 174 -16.67 13.16 -4.08
N VAL A 175 -16.63 11.85 -3.82
CA VAL A 175 -17.07 11.23 -2.55
C VAL A 175 -16.04 11.42 -1.45
N ILE A 176 -14.76 11.51 -1.81
CA ILE A 176 -13.65 11.55 -0.83
C ILE A 176 -13.75 12.80 0.03
N ASN A 177 -13.85 14.00 -0.56
CA ASN A 177 -13.80 15.25 0.20
C ASN A 177 -14.94 15.40 1.24
N PRO A 178 -16.23 15.13 0.89
CA PRO A 178 -17.32 15.21 1.87
C PRO A 178 -17.21 14.18 2.99
N VAL A 179 -16.67 13.00 2.70
CA VAL A 179 -16.46 11.94 3.68
C VAL A 179 -15.28 12.29 4.59
N GLU A 180 -14.16 12.73 4.03
CA GLU A 180 -12.96 13.17 4.77
C GLU A 180 -13.29 14.29 5.76
N ALA A 181 -14.10 15.28 5.36
CA ALA A 181 -14.57 16.33 6.25
C ALA A 181 -15.35 15.80 7.47
N ARG A 182 -15.96 14.62 7.37
CA ARG A 182 -16.73 13.96 8.45
C ARG A 182 -15.91 12.96 9.27
N LEU A 183 -14.84 12.40 8.69
CA LEU A 183 -13.93 11.48 9.37
C LEU A 183 -13.07 12.19 10.43
N GLY A 184 -13.07 13.54 10.45
CA GLY A 184 -12.26 14.34 11.36
C GLY A 184 -10.85 14.54 10.81
N SER A 185 -10.30 15.74 11.01
CA SER A 185 -9.00 16.09 10.44
C SER A 185 -7.87 15.34 11.13
N SER A 186 -7.20 14.45 10.41
CA SER A 186 -5.93 13.82 10.79
C SER A 186 -4.74 14.81 10.78
N ALA A 187 -4.98 16.13 10.73
CA ALA A 187 -3.95 17.17 10.68
C ALA A 187 -3.03 17.21 11.91
N SER A 188 -3.28 16.37 12.92
CA SER A 188 -2.41 16.18 14.09
C SER A 188 -1.61 14.88 14.06
N SER A 189 -1.84 13.97 13.11
CA SER A 189 -1.08 12.72 13.03
C SER A 189 0.23 12.93 12.27
N LEU A 190 1.29 12.35 12.81
CA LEU A 190 2.62 12.31 12.19
C LEU A 190 2.67 11.35 10.98
N TYR A 191 1.65 10.51 10.82
CA TYR A 191 1.62 9.41 9.86
C TYR A 191 0.48 9.55 8.85
N PRO A 192 0.68 9.08 7.61
CA PRO A 192 -0.40 9.00 6.63
C PRO A 192 -1.51 8.04 7.07
N VAL A 193 -2.76 8.44 6.79
CA VAL A 193 -3.97 7.67 7.11
C VAL A 193 -4.52 6.96 5.87
N LEU A 194 -4.80 5.67 6.00
CA LEU A 194 -5.46 4.82 5.02
C LEU A 194 -6.91 4.60 5.45
N ASN A 195 -7.86 5.04 4.65
CA ASN A 195 -9.28 5.01 4.97
C ASN A 195 -9.99 3.85 4.23
N PHE A 196 -10.58 2.93 4.99
CA PHE A 196 -11.43 1.86 4.46
C PHE A 196 -12.88 2.09 4.84
N LEU A 197 -13.71 2.38 3.86
CA LEU A 197 -15.09 2.77 4.04
C LEU A 197 -16.04 1.65 3.63
N LEU A 198 -16.94 1.25 4.52
CA LEU A 198 -18.08 0.41 4.18
C LEU A 198 -19.33 1.29 4.13
N TYR A 199 -19.94 1.42 2.96
CA TYR A 199 -21.15 2.20 2.77
C TYR A 199 -22.36 1.30 2.61
N VAL A 200 -23.35 1.45 3.50
CA VAL A 200 -24.66 0.80 3.37
C VAL A 200 -25.65 1.82 2.82
N PRO A 201 -26.18 1.66 1.59
CA PRO A 201 -27.06 2.65 0.99
C PRO A 201 -28.40 2.77 1.72
N GLU A 202 -29.01 3.95 1.64
CA GLU A 202 -30.37 4.19 2.09
C GLU A 202 -31.37 3.31 1.32
N ARG A 203 -32.54 3.04 1.93
CA ARG A 203 -33.59 2.23 1.28
C ARG A 203 -34.01 2.80 -0.07
N LEU A 204 -34.14 4.13 -0.17
CA LEU A 204 -34.52 4.82 -1.40
C LEU A 204 -33.46 4.70 -2.50
N HIS A 205 -32.20 4.51 -2.13
CA HIS A 205 -31.06 4.46 -3.04
C HIS A 205 -30.47 3.05 -3.17
N SER A 206 -31.22 2.01 -2.79
CA SER A 206 -30.76 0.61 -2.78
C SER A 206 -31.41 -0.22 -3.91
N PRO A 207 -30.65 -1.08 -4.61
CA PRO A 207 -29.21 -1.31 -4.50
C PRO A 207 -28.42 -0.27 -5.29
N LEU A 208 -27.22 0.01 -4.81
CA LEU A 208 -26.25 0.92 -5.41
C LEU A 208 -25.07 0.12 -5.97
N TYR A 209 -24.77 0.31 -7.25
CA TYR A 209 -23.65 -0.34 -7.94
C TYR A 209 -22.63 0.66 -8.46
N ILE A 210 -21.36 0.31 -8.33
CA ILE A 210 -20.25 1.09 -8.88
C ILE A 210 -19.96 0.61 -10.29
N GLN A 211 -19.83 1.57 -11.22
CA GLN A 211 -19.35 1.32 -12.57
C GLN A 211 -17.90 1.77 -12.74
N ASP A 212 -17.12 0.96 -13.44
CA ASP A 212 -15.78 1.32 -13.87
C ASP A 212 -15.82 2.40 -14.97
N LYS A 213 -14.65 2.91 -15.36
CA LYS A 213 -14.45 3.93 -16.40
C LYS A 213 -15.05 3.53 -17.75
N ASP A 214 -15.13 2.23 -18.03
CA ASP A 214 -15.71 1.66 -19.25
C ASP A 214 -17.23 1.43 -19.15
N GLY A 215 -17.87 1.83 -18.04
CA GLY A 215 -19.31 1.66 -17.81
C GLY A 215 -19.73 0.24 -17.39
N ALA A 216 -18.78 -0.69 -17.27
CA ALA A 216 -19.03 -2.04 -16.77
C ALA A 216 -19.25 -2.03 -15.25
N SER A 217 -20.13 -2.91 -14.77
CA SER A 217 -20.37 -3.09 -13.33
C SER A 217 -19.17 -3.76 -12.66
N VAL A 218 -18.72 -3.23 -11.52
CA VAL A 218 -17.59 -3.78 -10.77
C VAL A 218 -18.07 -4.96 -9.91
N PRO A 219 -17.50 -6.18 -10.07
CA PRO A 219 -18.01 -7.39 -9.40
C PRO A 219 -17.94 -7.34 -7.87
N THR A 220 -16.94 -6.66 -7.32
CA THR A 220 -16.76 -6.49 -5.86
C THR A 220 -17.56 -5.32 -5.29
N ASN A 221 -18.20 -4.51 -6.15
CA ASN A 221 -18.89 -3.27 -5.78
C ASN A 221 -18.04 -2.34 -4.89
N ALA A 222 -16.74 -2.28 -5.18
CA ALA A 222 -15.78 -1.52 -4.41
C ALA A 222 -14.81 -0.77 -5.33
N PHE A 223 -14.29 0.34 -4.83
CA PHE A 223 -13.26 1.12 -5.50
C PHE A 223 -12.15 1.48 -4.53
N HIS A 224 -10.96 1.74 -5.04
CA HIS A 224 -9.85 2.25 -4.25
C HIS A 224 -9.25 3.50 -4.87
N SER A 225 -8.68 4.33 -4.01
CA SER A 225 -7.91 5.50 -4.37
C SER A 225 -6.49 5.33 -3.81
N PRO A 226 -5.46 5.26 -4.67
CA PRO A 226 -4.06 5.03 -4.30
C PRO A 226 -3.50 5.90 -3.17
N ARG A 227 -4.06 7.10 -2.97
CA ARG A 227 -3.58 8.08 -1.98
C ARG A 227 -4.53 8.29 -0.81
N TRP A 228 -5.59 7.49 -0.71
CA TRP A 228 -6.61 7.68 0.32
C TRP A 228 -7.07 6.39 0.97
N GLY A 229 -7.27 5.31 0.20
CA GLY A 229 -7.74 4.04 0.73
C GLY A 229 -8.78 3.36 -0.17
N GLY A 230 -9.78 2.71 0.43
CA GLY A 230 -10.79 1.91 -0.26
C GLY A 230 -12.21 2.23 0.20
N ILE A 231 -13.18 2.10 -0.69
CA ILE A 231 -14.61 2.22 -0.38
C ILE A 231 -15.35 1.04 -1.00
N MET A 232 -16.18 0.38 -0.21
CA MET A 232 -17.03 -0.73 -0.62
C MET A 232 -18.50 -0.38 -0.35
N VAL A 233 -19.36 -0.65 -1.33
CA VAL A 233 -20.80 -0.48 -1.19
C VAL A 233 -21.45 -1.83 -0.90
N TYR A 234 -22.08 -1.94 0.28
CA TYR A 234 -22.74 -3.15 0.74
C TYR A 234 -24.25 -3.04 0.57
N ASN A 235 -24.76 -3.67 -0.48
CA ASN A 235 -26.19 -3.69 -0.76
C ASN A 235 -26.91 -4.70 0.15
N VAL A 236 -27.97 -4.23 0.81
CA VAL A 236 -28.86 -5.08 1.60
C VAL A 236 -29.92 -5.69 0.68
N GLU A 237 -30.16 -7.00 0.79
CA GLU A 237 -31.16 -7.70 -0.02
C GLU A 237 -32.56 -7.08 0.11
N ARG A 238 -33.28 -6.96 -1.01
CA ARG A 238 -34.64 -6.40 -1.04
C ARG A 238 -35.65 -7.36 -0.39
N GLU A 239 -36.62 -6.76 0.29
CA GLU A 239 -37.78 -7.29 1.00
C GLU A 239 -38.21 -8.73 0.63
N THR A 240 -38.21 -9.64 1.61
CA THR A 240 -39.23 -10.68 1.68
C THR A 240 -40.47 -10.06 2.35
N ALA A 241 -41.66 -10.28 1.77
CA ALA A 241 -42.91 -9.54 2.03
C ALA A 241 -43.45 -9.54 3.49
N ASN A 242 -42.73 -10.10 4.47
CA ASN A 242 -43.22 -10.37 5.82
C ASN A 242 -42.51 -9.58 6.96
N GLU A 243 -41.52 -8.73 6.67
CA GLU A 243 -40.79 -7.98 7.70
C GLU A 243 -41.17 -6.48 7.70
N THR A 244 -42.21 -6.13 8.47
CA THR A 244 -42.71 -4.74 8.62
C THR A 244 -42.06 -3.97 9.78
N SER A 245 -41.21 -4.60 10.59
CA SER A 245 -40.56 -3.96 11.74
C SER A 245 -39.25 -3.26 11.36
N LEU A 246 -39.27 -1.92 11.37
CA LEU A 246 -38.09 -1.08 11.30
C LEU A 246 -37.54 -0.79 12.71
N PRO A 247 -36.21 -0.61 12.89
CA PRO A 247 -35.14 -0.75 11.90
C PRO A 247 -34.80 -2.22 11.62
N ARG A 248 -34.49 -2.55 10.36
CA ARG A 248 -34.07 -3.91 9.99
C ARG A 248 -32.65 -4.15 10.47
N ARG A 249 -32.43 -5.27 11.16
CA ARG A 249 -31.09 -5.72 11.52
C ARG A 249 -30.35 -6.20 10.28
N VAL A 250 -29.20 -5.61 10.00
CA VAL A 250 -28.31 -6.00 8.90
C VAL A 250 -26.99 -6.43 9.54
N ASP A 251 -26.78 -7.75 9.62
CA ASP A 251 -25.50 -8.30 10.02
C ASP A 251 -24.61 -8.39 8.77
N VAL A 252 -23.50 -7.64 8.79
CA VAL A 252 -22.56 -7.57 7.65
C VAL A 252 -21.72 -8.83 7.59
N ASP A 253 -21.60 -9.43 6.40
CA ASP A 253 -20.64 -10.51 6.17
C ASP A 253 -19.21 -9.95 6.13
N MET A 254 -18.53 -10.04 7.27
CA MET A 254 -17.16 -9.57 7.43
C MET A 254 -16.15 -10.32 6.58
N THR A 255 -16.43 -11.57 6.18
CA THR A 255 -15.52 -12.33 5.31
C THR A 255 -15.43 -11.66 3.95
N ARG A 256 -16.59 -11.38 3.35
CA ARG A 256 -16.69 -10.69 2.05
C ARG A 256 -16.08 -9.29 2.10
N VAL A 257 -16.32 -8.53 3.17
CA VAL A 257 -15.76 -7.18 3.32
C VAL A 257 -14.25 -7.23 3.46
N MET A 258 -13.72 -8.14 4.28
CA MET A 258 -12.28 -8.27 4.50
C MET A 258 -11.54 -8.80 3.27
N GLU A 259 -12.13 -9.66 2.45
CA GLU A 259 -11.53 -10.06 1.17
C GLU A 259 -11.23 -8.85 0.27
N VAL A 260 -12.18 -7.92 0.19
CA VAL A 260 -12.04 -6.69 -0.59
C VAL A 260 -11.03 -5.74 0.07
N PHE A 261 -11.16 -5.47 1.37
CA PHE A 261 -10.27 -4.53 2.06
C PHE A 261 -8.83 -5.03 2.12
N LEU A 262 -8.59 -6.32 2.35
CA LEU A 262 -7.25 -6.89 2.32
C LEU A 262 -6.63 -6.84 0.92
N ALA A 263 -7.42 -7.10 -0.13
CA ALA A 263 -6.94 -6.96 -1.50
C ALA A 263 -6.55 -5.50 -1.79
N GLN A 264 -7.38 -4.53 -1.39
CA GLN A 264 -7.08 -3.11 -1.54
C GLN A 264 -5.87 -2.67 -0.71
N LEU A 265 -5.74 -3.16 0.53
CA LEU A 265 -4.59 -2.90 1.39
C LEU A 265 -3.30 -3.43 0.75
N ARG A 266 -3.33 -4.64 0.21
CA ARG A 266 -2.22 -5.23 -0.54
C ARG A 266 -1.82 -4.34 -1.73
N LEU A 267 -2.80 -3.88 -2.52
CA LEU A 267 -2.55 -2.95 -3.63
C LEU A 267 -1.91 -1.63 -3.16
N LEU A 268 -2.41 -1.04 -2.07
CA LEU A 268 -1.88 0.21 -1.52
C LEU A 268 -0.45 0.07 -1.01
N PHE A 269 -0.05 -1.10 -0.51
CA PHE A 269 1.36 -1.36 -0.17
C PHE A 269 2.24 -1.74 -1.36
N GLY A 270 1.69 -1.82 -2.57
CA GLY A 270 2.41 -2.22 -3.77
C GLY A 270 2.61 -3.73 -3.90
N ILE A 271 1.85 -4.54 -3.15
CA ILE A 271 1.85 -5.99 -3.27
C ILE A 271 0.95 -6.37 -4.45
N LEU A 272 1.54 -6.34 -5.64
CA LEU A 272 0.88 -6.74 -6.87
C LEU A 272 1.10 -8.23 -7.13
N PRO A 273 0.07 -8.97 -7.60
CA PRO A 273 0.29 -10.28 -8.18
C PRO A 273 1.20 -10.12 -9.40
N GLY A 274 2.43 -10.64 -9.32
CA GLY A 274 3.34 -10.65 -10.45
C GLY A 274 2.85 -11.59 -11.55
N PRO A 275 3.40 -11.49 -12.77
CA PRO A 275 3.11 -12.47 -13.82
C PRO A 275 3.54 -13.85 -13.33
N LEU A 276 2.56 -14.72 -13.09
CA LEU A 276 2.81 -16.11 -12.75
C LEU A 276 3.20 -16.87 -14.03
N PRO A 277 4.16 -17.81 -13.96
CA PRO A 277 4.45 -18.69 -15.08
C PRO A 277 3.20 -19.46 -15.52
N GLU A 278 3.09 -19.79 -16.80
CA GLU A 278 1.92 -20.51 -17.33
C GLU A 278 1.73 -21.84 -16.60
N GLY A 279 0.51 -22.08 -16.09
CA GLY A 279 0.17 -23.28 -15.33
C GLY A 279 0.74 -23.34 -13.91
N ALA A 280 1.38 -22.27 -13.42
CA ALA A 280 1.83 -22.19 -12.03
C ALA A 280 0.65 -22.04 -11.06
N ILE A 281 0.68 -22.80 -9.97
CA ILE A 281 -0.25 -22.63 -8.84
C ILE A 281 0.47 -21.86 -7.74
N LEU A 282 -0.13 -20.77 -7.30
CA LEU A 282 0.30 -20.01 -6.13
C LEU A 282 -0.50 -20.46 -4.90
N GLU A 283 0.19 -20.87 -3.85
CA GLU A 283 -0.43 -21.13 -2.55
C GLU A 283 -0.94 -19.82 -1.94
N SER A 284 -2.21 -19.82 -1.50
CA SER A 284 -2.76 -18.68 -0.78
C SER A 284 -1.98 -18.46 0.53
N PRO A 285 -1.67 -17.20 0.90
CA PRO A 285 -1.05 -16.89 2.19
C PRO A 285 -1.94 -17.27 3.38
N GLY A 286 -3.21 -17.58 3.13
CA GLY A 286 -4.19 -17.89 4.18
C GLY A 286 -4.39 -16.71 5.11
N ASN A 287 -4.53 -16.98 6.41
CA ASN A 287 -4.75 -15.93 7.41
C ASN A 287 -3.54 -15.01 7.61
N GLU A 288 -2.33 -15.39 7.18
CA GLU A 288 -1.15 -14.54 7.30
C GLU A 288 -1.20 -13.33 6.36
N GLY A 289 -2.07 -13.34 5.36
CA GLY A 289 -2.34 -12.20 4.46
C GLY A 289 -1.20 -11.83 3.50
N LEU A 290 0.01 -12.33 3.70
CA LEU A 290 1.21 -12.05 2.91
C LEU A 290 2.14 -13.26 2.84
N CYS A 291 2.65 -13.58 1.66
CA CYS A 291 3.70 -14.60 1.50
C CYS A 291 5.08 -14.04 1.87
N ASP A 292 5.99 -14.88 2.35
CA ASP A 292 7.30 -14.41 2.84
C ASP A 292 8.17 -13.82 1.71
N TRP A 293 8.05 -14.35 0.48
CA TRP A 293 8.74 -13.82 -0.69
C TRP A 293 8.13 -12.49 -1.17
N GLU A 294 6.85 -12.22 -0.89
CA GLU A 294 6.24 -10.91 -1.15
C GLU A 294 6.80 -9.86 -0.21
N LEU A 295 7.04 -10.21 1.07
CA LEU A 295 7.70 -9.35 2.04
C LEU A 295 9.14 -9.02 1.62
N ASP A 296 9.90 -10.00 1.15
CA ASP A 296 11.26 -9.79 0.63
C ASP A 296 11.27 -8.78 -0.53
N ARG A 297 10.30 -8.88 -1.46
CA ARG A 297 10.14 -7.90 -2.54
C ARG A 297 9.86 -6.50 -2.01
N LEU A 298 9.00 -6.36 -1.00
CA LEU A 298 8.71 -5.08 -0.37
C LEU A 298 9.94 -4.49 0.33
N LEU A 299 10.69 -5.29 1.09
CA LEU A 299 11.93 -4.84 1.76
C LEU A 299 12.90 -4.27 0.73
N TRP A 300 13.10 -4.99 -0.36
CA TRP A 300 13.98 -4.56 -1.44
C TRP A 300 13.49 -3.25 -2.09
N ALA A 301 12.21 -3.20 -2.50
CA ALA A 301 11.63 -2.03 -3.16
C ALA A 301 11.69 -0.78 -2.27
N ARG A 302 11.34 -0.91 -0.98
CA ARG A 302 11.41 0.19 -0.01
C ARG A 302 12.84 0.61 0.28
N THR A 303 13.80 -0.31 0.31
CA THR A 303 15.22 0.04 0.48
C THR A 303 15.69 0.94 -0.66
N VAL A 304 15.36 0.59 -1.91
CA VAL A 304 15.72 1.41 -3.09
C VAL A 304 15.01 2.76 -3.08
N GLU A 305 13.72 2.78 -2.77
CA GLU A 305 12.95 4.02 -2.62
C GLU A 305 13.54 4.93 -1.52
N ASN A 306 13.95 4.34 -0.41
CA ASN A 306 14.54 5.06 0.71
C ASN A 306 15.90 5.68 0.35
N VAL A 307 16.78 4.91 -0.30
CA VAL A 307 18.08 5.42 -0.77
C VAL A 307 17.90 6.53 -1.81
N ALA A 308 16.95 6.37 -2.74
CA ALA A 308 16.60 7.43 -3.68
C ALA A 308 16.05 8.68 -2.96
N THR A 309 15.27 8.49 -1.90
CA THR A 309 14.78 9.56 -1.01
C THR A 309 15.91 10.34 -0.38
N VAL A 310 16.83 9.66 0.28
CA VAL A 310 18.01 10.27 0.91
C VAL A 310 18.83 11.04 -0.13
N SER A 311 19.08 10.47 -1.30
CA SER A 311 19.86 11.12 -2.37
C SER A 311 19.23 12.45 -2.82
N THR A 312 17.92 12.48 -3.06
CA THR A 312 17.21 13.71 -3.41
C THR A 312 17.22 14.71 -2.26
N THR A 313 16.94 14.29 -1.02
CA THR A 313 16.93 15.18 0.16
C THR A 313 18.30 15.84 0.37
N LEU A 314 19.38 15.07 0.28
CA LEU A 314 20.74 15.59 0.42
C LEU A 314 21.13 16.50 -0.75
N THR A 315 20.69 16.20 -1.97
CA THR A 315 20.90 17.07 -3.13
C THR A 315 20.18 18.42 -2.95
N SER A 316 18.93 18.40 -2.50
CA SER A 316 18.17 19.61 -2.18
C SER A 316 18.82 20.41 -1.06
N LEU A 317 19.33 19.73 -0.02
CA LEU A 317 20.09 20.38 1.05
C LEU A 317 21.35 21.07 0.53
N ALA A 318 22.15 20.39 -0.30
CA ALA A 318 23.37 20.95 -0.88
C ALA A 318 23.08 22.17 -1.76
N GLN A 319 22.02 22.13 -2.57
CA GLN A 319 21.58 23.27 -3.39
C GLN A 319 21.13 24.46 -2.54
N LEU A 320 20.47 24.20 -1.41
CA LEU A 320 20.01 25.22 -0.49
C LEU A 320 21.17 25.91 0.24
N LEU A 321 22.13 25.12 0.72
CA LEU A 321 23.37 25.62 1.32
C LEU A 321 24.20 26.45 0.33
N GLY A 322 24.21 26.07 -0.96
CA GLY A 322 24.92 26.83 -1.99
C GLY A 322 24.29 28.19 -2.34
N LYS A 323 22.99 28.39 -2.04
CA LYS A 323 22.27 29.65 -2.31
C LYS A 323 22.36 30.66 -1.17
N ILE A 324 22.64 30.22 0.05
CA ILE A 324 22.63 31.06 1.24
C ILE A 324 24.06 31.12 1.79
N SER A 325 24.79 32.19 1.46
CA SER A 325 26.25 32.30 1.69
C SER A 325 26.68 32.39 3.15
N ASN A 326 25.76 32.62 4.10
CA ASN A 326 26.03 32.88 5.52
C ASN A 326 25.42 31.85 6.50
N ILE A 327 25.25 30.59 6.08
CA ILE A 327 24.73 29.54 6.98
C ILE A 327 25.83 29.05 7.92
N VAL A 328 25.64 29.21 9.23
CA VAL A 328 26.41 28.50 10.27
C VAL A 328 25.79 27.11 10.46
N ILE A 329 26.42 26.10 9.86
CA ILE A 329 26.00 24.70 10.02
C ILE A 329 26.50 24.21 11.38
N LYS A 330 25.59 23.74 12.25
CA LYS A 330 25.97 23.10 13.51
C LYS A 330 26.64 21.75 13.24
N ASP A 331 27.61 21.39 14.08
CA ASP A 331 28.29 20.09 13.99
C ASP A 331 27.32 18.90 14.02
N ASP A 332 26.23 19.01 14.78
CA ASP A 332 25.18 17.99 14.84
C ASP A 332 24.53 17.76 13.47
N VAL A 333 24.21 18.84 12.73
CA VAL A 333 23.60 18.77 11.40
C VAL A 333 24.59 18.17 10.40
N ALA A 334 25.86 18.59 10.46
CA ALA A 334 26.91 18.01 9.64
C ALA A 334 27.07 16.50 9.90
N SER A 335 27.07 16.08 11.17
CA SER A 335 27.12 14.67 11.56
C SER A 335 25.92 13.88 11.03
N GLN A 336 24.69 14.43 11.08
CA GLN A 336 23.52 13.77 10.49
C GLN A 336 23.65 13.59 8.97
N VAL A 337 24.23 14.55 8.25
CA VAL A 337 24.50 14.42 6.81
C VAL A 337 25.52 13.30 6.54
N TYR A 338 26.62 13.25 7.30
CA TYR A 338 27.61 12.16 7.16
C TYR A 338 27.00 10.79 7.47
N HIS A 339 26.20 10.68 8.53
CA HIS A 339 25.49 9.45 8.86
C HIS A 339 24.51 9.05 7.76
N ALA A 340 23.74 9.98 7.19
CA ALA A 340 22.81 9.69 6.10
C ALA A 340 23.52 9.09 4.88
N VAL A 341 24.68 9.65 4.50
CA VAL A 341 25.49 9.12 3.39
C VAL A 341 26.06 7.75 3.73
N ALA A 342 26.64 7.58 4.92
CA ALA A 342 27.24 6.32 5.36
C ALA A 342 26.20 5.18 5.39
N PHE A 343 25.04 5.42 6.00
CA PHE A 343 23.96 4.42 6.06
C PHE A 343 23.36 4.12 4.68
N ALA A 344 23.28 5.11 3.77
CA ALA A 344 22.83 4.85 2.41
C ALA A 344 23.82 3.98 1.62
N GLN A 345 25.13 4.20 1.80
CA GLN A 345 26.18 3.35 1.21
C GLN A 345 26.14 1.93 1.79
N GLU A 346 25.98 1.80 3.11
CA GLU A 346 25.81 0.52 3.78
C GLU A 346 24.58 -0.24 3.25
N ALA A 347 23.43 0.44 3.12
CA ALA A 347 22.23 -0.16 2.55
C ALA A 347 22.46 -0.75 1.16
N LEU A 348 23.18 -0.03 0.28
CA LEU A 348 23.52 -0.51 -1.07
C LEU A 348 24.48 -1.72 -1.03
N ALA A 349 25.48 -1.70 -0.14
CA ALA A 349 26.43 -2.80 0.01
C ALA A 349 25.75 -4.08 0.54
N GLU A 350 24.84 -3.94 1.49
CA GLU A 350 24.01 -5.04 2.02
C GLU A 350 23.04 -5.58 0.96
N LEU A 351 22.40 -4.70 0.17
CA LEU A 351 21.57 -5.10 -0.98
C LEU A 351 22.35 -5.93 -2.00
N SER A 352 23.59 -5.54 -2.34
CA SER A 352 24.41 -6.29 -3.31
C SER A 352 24.79 -7.69 -2.82
N GLN A 353 24.72 -7.93 -1.50
CA GLN A 353 24.99 -9.22 -0.88
C GLN A 353 23.70 -10.01 -0.60
N GLY A 354 22.53 -9.48 -0.96
CA GLY A 354 21.23 -10.13 -0.75
C GLY A 354 20.74 -10.08 0.71
N ARG A 355 21.38 -9.31 1.60
CA ARG A 355 20.99 -9.19 3.02
C ARG A 355 19.90 -8.14 3.19
N LEU A 356 18.66 -8.51 2.85
CA LEU A 356 17.54 -7.56 2.73
C LEU A 356 17.16 -6.88 4.05
N ASP A 357 17.14 -7.59 5.18
CA ASP A 357 16.78 -6.99 6.47
C ASP A 357 17.80 -5.91 6.87
N SER A 358 19.09 -6.24 6.84
CA SER A 358 20.17 -5.30 7.14
C SER A 358 20.14 -4.09 6.23
N ALA A 359 19.95 -4.34 4.92
CA ALA A 359 19.85 -3.27 3.93
C ALA A 359 18.68 -2.33 4.22
N PHE A 360 17.51 -2.89 4.55
CA PHE A 360 16.34 -2.10 4.86
C PHE A 360 16.54 -1.28 6.14
N GLN A 361 17.09 -1.86 7.21
CA GLN A 361 17.39 -1.14 8.45
C GLN A 361 18.37 0.02 8.23
N ALA A 362 19.45 -0.21 7.47
CA ALA A 362 20.40 0.83 7.10
C ALA A 362 19.71 1.94 6.29
N SER A 363 18.85 1.61 5.32
CA SER A 363 18.10 2.61 4.55
C SER A 363 17.15 3.45 5.42
N LYS A 364 16.54 2.84 6.44
CA LYS A 364 15.66 3.52 7.41
C LYS A 364 16.46 4.48 8.30
N ALA A 365 17.64 4.07 8.75
CA ALA A 365 18.57 4.94 9.47
C ALA A 365 19.02 6.13 8.60
N ALA A 366 19.29 5.88 7.31
CA ALA A 366 19.66 6.92 6.35
C ALA A 366 18.54 7.96 6.15
N ILE A 367 17.28 7.54 5.99
CA ILE A 367 16.13 8.47 5.93
C ILE A 367 16.07 9.32 7.19
N ASN A 368 16.05 8.70 8.37
CA ASN A 368 15.93 9.41 9.64
C ASN A 368 17.02 10.45 9.82
N ALA A 369 18.27 10.11 9.47
CA ALA A 369 19.39 11.05 9.52
C ALA A 369 19.23 12.19 8.50
N SER A 370 18.83 11.88 7.27
CA SER A 370 18.62 12.89 6.22
C SER A 370 17.50 13.87 6.53
N GLU A 371 16.38 13.39 7.09
CA GLU A 371 15.25 14.23 7.49
C GLU A 371 15.59 15.09 8.70
N ARG A 372 16.30 14.54 9.70
CA ARG A 372 16.79 15.31 10.84
C ARG A 372 17.73 16.43 10.42
N ALA A 373 18.61 16.17 9.45
CA ALA A 373 19.46 17.22 8.90
C ALA A 373 18.65 18.27 8.14
N PHE A 374 17.76 17.85 7.24
CA PHE A 374 17.01 18.77 6.38
C PHE A 374 16.00 19.65 7.14
N PHE A 375 15.32 19.09 8.14
CA PHE A 375 14.31 19.78 8.95
C PHE A 375 14.88 20.33 10.27
N ASP A 376 16.21 20.45 10.42
CA ASP A 376 16.78 21.05 11.62
C ASP A 376 16.32 22.51 11.75
N PRO A 377 15.87 22.96 12.94
CA PRO A 377 15.39 24.32 13.16
C PRO A 377 16.38 25.41 12.74
N SER A 378 17.70 25.15 12.84
CA SER A 378 18.73 26.13 12.46
C SER A 378 18.77 26.38 10.95
N LEU A 379 18.41 25.38 10.13
CA LEU A 379 18.30 25.51 8.68
C LEU A 379 16.93 26.04 8.25
N LEU A 380 15.84 25.61 8.91
CA LEU A 380 14.49 26.08 8.61
C LEU A 380 14.30 27.58 8.89
N HIS A 381 14.92 28.10 9.95
CA HIS A 381 14.83 29.52 10.29
C HIS A 381 15.41 30.42 9.18
N LEU A 382 16.43 29.95 8.46
CA LEU A 382 17.10 30.69 7.39
C LEU A 382 16.31 30.69 6.07
N LEU A 383 15.40 29.73 5.88
CA LEU A 383 14.46 29.69 4.75
C LEU A 383 13.32 30.70 4.90
N TYR A 384 12.83 30.89 6.14
CA TYR A 384 11.71 31.78 6.43
C TYR A 384 12.12 33.25 6.62
N PHE A 385 13.38 33.50 6.97
CA PHE A 385 13.93 34.86 7.10
C PHE A 385 15.34 34.91 6.49
N PRO A 386 15.47 35.12 5.16
CA PRO A 386 16.75 35.47 4.59
C PRO A 386 17.25 36.79 5.23
N ASP A 387 18.53 36.84 5.61
CA ASP A 387 19.11 37.95 6.39
C ASP A 387 18.98 39.33 5.72
N ASP A 388 18.56 39.41 4.46
CA ASP A 388 18.22 40.66 3.75
C ASP A 388 17.10 41.46 4.45
N GLN A 389 16.29 40.85 5.33
CA GLN A 389 15.27 41.55 6.11
C GLN A 389 15.74 42.08 7.47
N LYS A 390 17.00 41.85 7.89
CA LYS A 390 17.52 42.34 9.19
C LYS A 390 18.07 43.76 9.20
N PHE A 391 18.20 44.42 8.04
CA PHE A 391 18.75 45.78 7.95
C PHE A 391 17.73 46.80 7.43
N GLN A 392 16.70 47.12 8.22
CA GLN A 392 16.10 48.46 8.15
C GLN A 392 16.79 49.33 9.21
N PRO A 393 17.71 50.24 8.84
CA PRO A 393 18.18 51.25 9.78
C PRO A 393 17.01 52.18 10.11
N ALA A 394 16.75 52.37 11.40
CA ALA A 394 15.85 53.41 11.89
C ALA A 394 16.34 54.78 11.37
N THR A 395 15.67 55.32 10.36
CA THR A 395 15.89 56.68 9.89
C THR A 395 15.40 57.66 10.95
N PRO A 396 16.22 58.63 11.40
CA PRO A 396 15.79 59.61 12.38
C PRO A 396 14.77 60.55 11.72
N SER A 397 13.61 60.67 12.34
CA SER A 397 12.57 61.63 12.01
C SER A 397 13.11 63.06 12.11
N ARG A 398 13.35 63.72 10.97
CA ARG A 398 13.38 65.19 10.90
C ARG A 398 11.93 65.68 10.84
N LEU A 399 11.43 66.14 11.99
CA LEU A 399 10.26 67.01 12.06
C LEU A 399 10.67 68.40 11.54
N SER A 400 9.87 68.90 10.61
CA SER A 400 9.82 70.28 10.10
C SER A 400 9.48 71.29 11.19
#